data_AF-R5S6Y0-F1
#
_entry.id   AF-R5S6Y0-F1
#
_cell.length_a   1.000
_cell.length_b   1.000
_cell.length_c   1.000
_cell.angle_alpha   90.00
_cell.angle_beta   90.00
_cell.angle_gamma   90.00
#
_symmetry.space_group_name_H-M   'P 1'
#
loop_
_entity.id
_entity.type
_entity.pdbx_description
1 polymer ?
#
loop_
_entity_poly.entity_id
_entity_poly.type
_entity_poly.pdbx_seq_one_letter_code
_entity_poly.pdbx_strand_id
1 'polypeptide(L)'
;MQRFLQAIGYVGFSNIDMKYDSRTGRYVLFEINPRLGRSSFFCRAAGINMMKLLTEDVVYSRRGKCIYNETTALWSNVPRGILTRYVTSPALREEMKQYKALHTLWCGGDLAPARVYRLARYYAAQYKNFAHYYFDKSKEK
;
A
#
# COMPACT_ATOMS: atom_id res chain seq x y z
N MET A 1 -12.26 14.78 7.23
CA MET A 1 -12.04 13.47 7.87
C MET A 1 -11.58 13.59 9.32
N GLN A 2 -10.54 14.37 9.63
CA GLN A 2 -10.05 14.57 11.01
C GLN A 2 -11.18 14.90 12.02
N ARG A 3 -12.04 15.89 11.71
CA ARG A 3 -13.19 16.26 12.57
C ARG A 3 -14.13 15.08 12.86
N PHE A 4 -14.40 14.24 11.86
CA PHE A 4 -15.27 13.08 12.02
C PHE A 4 -14.66 12.05 12.97
N LEU A 5 -13.38 11.71 12.78
CA LEU A 5 -12.67 10.75 13.65
C LEU A 5 -12.56 11.26 15.09
N GLN A 6 -12.34 12.56 15.27
CA GLN A 6 -12.31 13.19 16.59
C GLN A 6 -13.68 13.16 17.28
N ALA A 7 -14.76 13.43 16.54
CA ALA A 7 -16.12 13.44 17.07
C ALA A 7 -16.57 12.05 17.58
N ILE A 8 -16.12 10.97 16.94
CA ILE A 8 -16.41 9.59 17.37
C ILE A 8 -15.38 9.06 18.39
N GLY A 9 -14.40 9.87 18.80
CA GLY A 9 -13.36 9.46 19.74
C GLY A 9 -12.44 8.37 19.20
N TYR A 10 -12.20 8.31 17.89
CA TYR A 10 -11.39 7.26 17.27
C TYR A 10 -9.91 7.35 17.68
N VAL A 11 -9.33 6.19 18.02
CA VAL A 11 -7.92 6.05 18.40
C VAL A 11 -7.29 4.89 17.63
N GLY A 12 -6.02 5.04 17.27
CA GLY A 12 -5.25 4.05 16.53
C GLY A 12 -5.17 4.34 15.04
N PHE A 13 -4.83 3.31 14.26
CA PHE A 13 -4.68 3.43 12.81
C PHE A 13 -5.89 2.88 12.08
N SER A 14 -6.36 3.65 11.10
CA SER A 14 -7.41 3.24 10.17
C SER A 14 -6.99 3.42 8.72
N ASN A 15 -7.45 2.52 7.86
CA ASN A 15 -7.54 2.79 6.43
C ASN A 15 -8.96 3.27 6.11
N ILE A 16 -9.08 4.30 5.28
CA ILE A 16 -10.36 4.90 4.92
C ILE A 16 -10.51 4.78 3.41
N ASP A 17 -11.49 3.98 3.01
CA ASP A 17 -11.77 3.75 1.61
C ASP A 17 -12.83 4.75 1.14
N MET A 18 -12.47 5.52 0.10
CA MET A 18 -13.35 6.48 -0.53
C MET A 18 -13.56 6.09 -1.99
N LYS A 19 -14.77 6.33 -2.50
CA LYS A 19 -15.11 6.18 -3.91
C LYS A 19 -15.27 7.56 -4.53
N TYR A 20 -14.62 7.79 -5.66
CA TYR A 20 -14.81 9.01 -6.44
C TYR A 20 -15.99 8.83 -7.39
N ASP A 21 -17.04 9.64 -7.24
CA ASP A 21 -18.16 9.69 -8.18
C ASP A 21 -17.87 10.72 -9.26
N SER A 22 -17.53 10.25 -10.47
CA SER A 22 -17.20 11.11 -11.61
C SER A 22 -18.36 11.95 -12.13
N ARG A 23 -19.61 11.60 -11.81
CA ARG A 23 -20.80 12.37 -12.23
C ARG A 23 -20.98 13.62 -11.39
N THR A 24 -20.54 13.58 -10.13
CA THR A 24 -20.72 14.66 -9.16
C THR A 24 -19.41 15.34 -8.78
N GLY A 25 -18.26 14.73 -9.11
CA GLY A 25 -16.92 15.21 -8.74
C GLY A 25 -16.59 15.04 -7.26
N ARG A 26 -17.35 14.22 -6.52
CA ARG A 26 -17.23 14.10 -5.05
C ARG A 26 -16.70 12.74 -4.63
N TYR A 27 -15.92 12.74 -3.55
CA TYR A 27 -15.56 11.51 -2.85
C TYR A 27 -16.65 11.13 -1.83
N VAL A 28 -17.10 9.88 -1.87
CA VAL A 28 -18.04 9.28 -0.91
C VAL A 28 -17.28 8.30 -0.02
N LEU A 29 -17.47 8.43 1.30
CA LEU A 29 -16.91 7.48 2.27
C LEU A 29 -17.59 6.12 2.09
N PHE A 30 -16.81 5.07 1.85
CA PHE A 30 -17.32 3.72 1.66
C PHE A 30 -17.12 2.85 2.91
N GLU A 31 -15.90 2.83 3.45
CA GLU A 31 -15.56 2.00 4.61
C GLU A 31 -14.47 2.66 5.47
N ILE A 32 -14.51 2.39 6.77
CA ILE A 32 -13.39 2.62 7.69
C ILE A 32 -12.95 1.25 8.21
N ASN A 33 -11.69 0.90 7.93
CA ASN A 33 -11.05 -0.30 8.42
C ASN A 33 -10.21 0.05 9.65
N PRO A 34 -10.65 -0.27 10.89
CA PRO A 34 -9.98 0.15 12.11
C PRO A 34 -8.75 -0.73 12.45
N ARG A 35 -7.86 -0.92 11.47
CA ARG A 35 -6.66 -1.75 11.57
C ARG A 35 -5.62 -1.32 10.55
N LEU A 36 -4.36 -1.67 10.82
CA LEU A 36 -3.32 -1.68 9.80
C LEU A 36 -3.60 -2.78 8.78
N GLY A 37 -3.68 -2.39 7.52
CA GLY A 37 -3.78 -3.32 6.40
C GLY A 37 -2.39 -3.74 5.91
N ARG A 38 -2.33 -4.81 5.13
CA ARG A 38 -1.10 -5.19 4.41
C ARG A 38 -0.58 -4.04 3.53
N SER A 39 -1.51 -3.32 2.89
CA SER A 39 -1.20 -2.17 2.05
C SER A 39 -0.63 -0.99 2.81
N SER A 40 -0.89 -0.84 4.11
CA SER A 40 -0.36 0.26 4.92
C SER A 40 1.18 0.33 4.92
N PHE A 41 1.88 -0.69 4.42
CA PHE A 41 3.30 -0.63 4.12
C PHE A 41 3.68 0.49 3.12
N PHE A 42 2.75 1.00 2.30
CA PHE A 42 3.00 2.20 1.48
C PHE A 42 3.39 3.41 2.35
N CYS A 43 2.88 3.52 3.59
CA CYS A 43 3.28 4.58 4.52
C CYS A 43 4.77 4.48 4.83
N ARG A 44 5.28 3.26 5.04
CA ARG A 44 6.70 3.02 5.27
C ARG A 44 7.52 3.38 4.05
N ALA A 45 7.03 3.02 2.86
CA ALA A 45 7.68 3.39 1.60
C ALA A 45 7.76 4.91 1.43
N ALA A 46 6.72 5.63 1.84
CA ALA A 46 6.65 7.09 1.85
C ALA A 46 7.37 7.74 3.06
N GLY A 47 8.18 7.00 3.82
CA GLY A 47 9.00 7.53 4.91
C GLY A 47 8.36 7.54 6.30
N ILE A 48 7.10 7.15 6.45
CA ILE A 48 6.38 7.14 7.74
C ILE A 48 6.46 5.76 8.40
N ASN A 49 7.14 5.70 9.55
CA ASN A 49 7.19 4.49 10.36
C ASN A 49 6.01 4.45 11.35
N MET A 50 4.94 3.77 10.97
CA MET A 50 3.72 3.65 11.79
C MET A 50 3.99 2.94 13.13
N MET A 51 4.87 1.94 13.16
CA MET A 51 5.20 1.26 14.43
C MET A 51 5.94 2.18 15.39
N LYS A 52 6.85 3.02 14.88
CA LYS A 52 7.49 4.05 15.71
C LYS A 52 6.44 5.01 16.29
N LEU A 53 5.51 5.50 15.48
CA LEU A 53 4.44 6.40 15.95
C LEU A 53 3.59 5.75 17.05
N LEU A 54 3.25 4.46 16.88
CA LEU A 54 2.50 3.70 17.88
C LEU A 54 3.29 3.52 19.19
N THR A 55 4.56 3.16 19.10
CA THR A 55 5.40 2.95 20.28
C THR A 55 5.63 4.27 21.04
N GLU A 56 5.92 5.36 20.32
CA GLU A 56 6.09 6.69 20.95
C GLU A 56 4.82 7.11 21.70
N ASP A 57 3.64 6.93 21.11
CA ASP A 57 2.36 7.31 21.73
C ASP A 57 2.00 6.38 22.91
N VAL A 58 1.91 5.07 22.68
CA VAL A 58 1.34 4.11 23.64
C VAL A 58 2.34 3.69 24.72
N VAL A 59 3.63 3.52 24.37
CA VAL A 59 4.64 3.00 25.32
C VAL A 59 5.33 4.15 26.03
N TYR A 60 5.73 5.19 25.29
CA TYR A 60 6.50 6.29 25.85
C TYR A 60 5.67 7.52 26.21
N SER A 61 4.37 7.53 25.93
CA SER A 61 3.48 8.69 26.18
C SER A 61 3.96 9.98 25.49
N ARG A 62 4.63 9.85 24.34
CA ARG A 62 5.20 10.93 23.53
C ARG A 62 4.41 11.08 22.23
N ARG A 63 3.24 11.71 22.34
CA ARG A 63 2.43 12.01 21.15
C ARG A 63 3.04 13.15 20.35
N GLY A 64 3.47 12.84 19.12
CA GLY A 64 4.00 13.83 18.18
C GLY A 64 2.93 14.76 17.60
N LYS A 65 3.40 15.75 16.82
CA LYS A 65 2.52 16.61 16.01
C LYS A 65 1.80 15.80 14.93
N CYS A 66 0.67 16.32 14.47
CA CYS A 66 0.00 15.77 13.28
C CYS A 66 0.90 15.95 12.05
N ILE A 67 1.09 14.88 11.28
CA ILE A 67 1.95 14.87 10.08
C ILE A 67 1.06 14.60 8.88
N TYR A 68 1.10 15.50 7.91
CA TYR A 68 0.60 15.26 6.56
C TYR A 68 1.79 14.88 5.69
N ASN A 69 1.70 13.76 4.97
CA ASN A 69 2.79 13.27 4.13
C ASN A 69 2.33 13.20 2.68
N GLU A 70 3.04 13.91 1.82
CA GLU A 70 2.80 13.97 0.37
C GLU A 70 3.94 13.30 -0.41
N THR A 71 4.84 12.61 0.28
CA THR A 71 5.96 11.90 -0.34
C THR A 71 5.46 10.76 -1.22
N THR A 72 5.82 10.80 -2.51
CA THR A 72 5.56 9.71 -3.44
C THR A 72 6.58 8.58 -3.27
N ALA A 73 6.09 7.34 -3.22
CA ALA A 73 6.92 6.15 -3.19
C ALA A 73 6.22 4.97 -3.87
N LEU A 74 7.02 4.04 -4.41
CA LEU A 74 6.51 2.82 -5.01
C LEU A 74 6.57 1.67 -4.00
N TRP A 75 5.40 1.21 -3.56
CA TRP A 75 5.24 -0.06 -2.88
C TRP A 75 4.61 -1.08 -3.84
N SER A 76 5.12 -2.31 -3.84
CA SER A 76 4.53 -3.38 -4.64
C SER A 76 4.41 -4.69 -3.86
N ASN A 77 3.21 -5.26 -3.91
CA ASN A 77 2.95 -6.62 -3.41
C ASN A 77 3.22 -7.72 -4.46
N VAL A 78 3.57 -7.33 -5.69
CA VAL A 78 3.89 -8.23 -6.80
C VAL A 78 5.30 -7.99 -7.36
N PRO A 79 5.94 -8.99 -7.99
CA PRO A 79 7.18 -8.80 -8.71
C PRO A 79 7.11 -7.65 -9.72
N ARG A 80 8.23 -6.94 -9.89
CA ARG A 80 8.33 -5.80 -10.82
C ARG A 80 7.95 -6.17 -12.27
N GLY A 81 8.28 -7.39 -12.71
CA GLY A 81 7.95 -7.84 -14.07
C GLY A 81 6.44 -7.93 -14.34
N ILE A 82 5.63 -8.21 -13.29
CA ILE A 82 4.16 -8.17 -13.40
C ILE A 82 3.71 -6.72 -13.59
N LEU A 83 4.21 -5.79 -12.78
CA LEU A 83 3.87 -4.38 -12.92
C LEU A 83 4.19 -3.83 -14.31
N THR A 84 5.38 -4.11 -14.83
CA THR A 84 5.80 -3.63 -16.17
C THR A 84 4.95 -4.22 -17.29
N ARG A 85 4.42 -5.44 -17.12
CA ARG A 85 3.62 -6.12 -18.14
C ARG A 85 2.14 -5.70 -18.12
N TYR A 86 1.57 -5.48 -16.94
CA TYR A 86 0.12 -5.35 -16.76
C TYR A 86 -0.34 -3.91 -16.44
N VAL A 87 0.55 -2.96 -16.16
CA VAL A 87 0.18 -1.53 -16.09
C VAL A 87 0.01 -0.99 -17.50
N THR A 88 -1.23 -0.67 -17.88
CA THR A 88 -1.59 -0.27 -19.27
C THR A 88 -1.30 1.20 -19.58
N SER A 89 -1.36 2.09 -18.59
CA SER A 89 -1.06 3.51 -18.75
C SER A 89 0.43 3.75 -19.03
N PRO A 90 0.81 4.37 -20.18
CA PRO A 90 2.19 4.72 -20.47
C PRO A 90 2.79 5.69 -19.44
N ALA A 91 2.02 6.70 -19.02
CA ALA A 91 2.46 7.69 -18.03
C ALA A 91 2.83 7.03 -16.70
N LEU A 92 1.99 6.12 -16.19
CA LEU A 92 2.27 5.40 -14.95
C LEU A 92 3.48 4.47 -15.10
N ARG A 93 3.67 3.81 -16.25
CA ARG A 93 4.87 2.98 -16.49
C ARG A 93 6.16 3.79 -16.42
N GLU A 94 6.18 5.00 -16.96
CA GLU A 94 7.34 5.88 -16.87
C GLU A 94 7.56 6.43 -15.46
N GLU A 95 6.51 6.87 -14.78
CA GLU A 95 6.58 7.33 -13.39
C GLU A 95 7.14 6.25 -12.47
N MET A 96 6.69 5.00 -12.61
CA MET A 96 7.17 3.87 -11.80
C MET A 96 8.67 3.60 -11.94
N LYS A 97 9.32 3.99 -13.05
CA LYS A 97 10.77 3.82 -13.23
C LYS A 97 11.57 4.76 -12.33
N GLN A 98 10.99 5.89 -11.93
CA GLN A 98 11.63 6.89 -11.08
C GLN A 98 11.84 6.39 -9.64
N TYR A 99 11.14 5.32 -9.24
CA TYR A 99 11.14 4.82 -7.87
C TYR A 99 11.67 3.38 -7.79
N LYS A 100 12.48 3.13 -6.75
CA LYS A 100 12.81 1.76 -6.34
C LYS A 100 11.63 1.18 -5.59
N ALA A 101 11.03 0.10 -6.12
CA ALA A 101 9.92 -0.57 -5.47
C ALA A 101 10.33 -1.17 -4.13
N LEU A 102 9.61 -0.83 -3.08
CA LEU A 102 9.69 -1.51 -1.79
C LEU A 102 8.69 -2.67 -1.73
N HIS A 103 9.12 -3.75 -1.10
CA HIS A 103 8.35 -4.99 -0.98
C HIS A 103 8.23 -5.37 0.49
N THR A 104 7.02 -5.79 0.90
CA THR A 104 6.76 -6.18 2.29
C THR A 104 7.47 -7.48 2.67
N LEU A 105 7.68 -8.39 1.72
CA LEU A 105 8.20 -9.73 1.99
C LEU A 105 9.73 -9.85 1.92
N TRP A 106 10.44 -8.96 1.22
CA TRP A 106 11.89 -9.07 1.10
C TRP A 106 12.57 -8.24 2.20
N CYS A 107 13.33 -8.93 3.06
CA CYS A 107 14.08 -8.34 4.16
C CYS A 107 15.53 -8.83 4.08
N GLY A 108 16.49 -7.91 4.01
CA GLY A 108 17.91 -8.25 3.89
C GLY A 108 18.47 -9.02 5.09
N GLY A 109 17.88 -8.85 6.27
CA GLY A 109 18.26 -9.58 7.49
C GLY A 109 17.67 -10.99 7.60
N ASP A 110 16.79 -11.40 6.68
CA ASP A 110 16.07 -12.68 6.75
C ASP A 110 16.11 -13.41 5.39
N LEU A 111 17.29 -13.97 5.10
CA LEU A 111 17.63 -14.59 3.81
C LEU A 111 17.96 -16.09 3.94
N ALA A 112 17.44 -16.76 4.97
CA ALA A 112 17.60 -18.20 5.11
C ALA A 112 17.14 -18.94 3.83
N PRO A 113 17.89 -19.92 3.29
CA PRO A 113 17.59 -20.52 1.98
C PRO A 113 16.16 -21.06 1.86
N ALA A 114 15.65 -21.71 2.91
CA ALA A 114 14.28 -22.22 2.94
C ALA A 114 13.23 -21.11 2.78
N ARG A 115 13.49 -19.93 3.35
CA ARG A 115 12.61 -18.75 3.22
C ARG A 115 12.69 -18.15 1.83
N VAL A 116 13.91 -17.98 1.30
CA VAL A 116 14.12 -17.48 -0.06
C VAL A 116 13.40 -18.37 -1.07
N TYR A 117 13.49 -19.70 -0.93
CA TYR A 117 12.74 -20.66 -1.75
C TYR A 117 11.22 -20.45 -1.66
N ARG A 118 10.67 -20.29 -0.44
CA ARG A 118 9.23 -20.01 -0.26
C ARG A 118 8.80 -18.71 -0.95
N LEU A 119 9.59 -17.64 -0.82
CA LEU A 119 9.30 -16.37 -1.49
C LEU A 119 9.40 -16.47 -3.01
N ALA A 120 10.42 -17.16 -3.53
CA ALA A 120 10.57 -17.41 -4.95
C ALA A 120 9.35 -18.19 -5.51
N ARG A 121 8.91 -19.24 -4.82
CA ARG A 121 7.68 -19.98 -5.17
C ARG A 121 6.43 -19.11 -5.14
N TYR A 122 6.29 -18.27 -4.11
CA TYR A 122 5.18 -17.33 -4.01
C TYR A 122 5.18 -16.34 -5.19
N TYR A 123 6.34 -15.81 -5.57
CA TYR A 123 6.48 -14.89 -6.71
C TYR A 123 6.18 -15.59 -8.03
N ALA A 124 6.66 -16.82 -8.22
CA ALA A 124 6.34 -17.63 -9.40
C ALA A 124 4.83 -17.92 -9.52
N ALA A 125 4.17 -18.22 -8.39
CA ALA A 125 2.73 -18.40 -8.34
C ALA A 125 1.97 -17.11 -8.73
N GLN A 126 2.45 -15.94 -8.30
CA GLN A 126 1.86 -14.67 -8.73
C GLN A 126 1.99 -14.46 -10.25
N TYR A 127 3.15 -14.75 -10.86
CA TYR A 127 3.28 -14.68 -12.32
C TYR A 127 2.29 -15.61 -13.02
N LYS A 128 2.15 -16.86 -12.56
CA LYS A 128 1.19 -17.82 -13.09
C LYS A 128 -0.26 -17.30 -12.97
N ASN A 129 -0.61 -16.77 -11.79
CA ASN A 129 -1.95 -16.26 -11.54
C ASN A 129 -2.28 -15.05 -12.41
N PHE A 130 -1.36 -14.09 -12.56
CA PHE A 130 -1.57 -12.97 -13.45
C PHE A 130 -1.62 -13.39 -14.92
N ALA A 131 -0.80 -14.36 -15.34
CA ALA A 131 -0.88 -14.88 -16.71
C ALA A 131 -2.22 -15.56 -17.02
N HIS A 132 -2.80 -16.26 -16.04
CA HIS A 132 -4.02 -17.04 -16.24
C HIS A 132 -5.31 -16.26 -15.99
N TYR A 133 -5.32 -15.36 -15.00
CA TYR A 133 -6.54 -14.69 -14.53
C TYR A 133 -6.59 -13.18 -14.78
N TYR A 134 -5.52 -12.56 -15.27
CA TYR A 134 -5.60 -11.15 -15.64
C TYR A 134 -6.45 -10.99 -16.92
N PHE A 135 -7.42 -10.08 -16.86
CA PHE A 135 -8.17 -9.63 -18.02
C PHE A 135 -8.17 -8.11 -18.07
N ASP A 136 -8.15 -7.58 -19.30
CA ASP A 136 -8.15 -6.14 -19.54
C ASP A 136 -9.58 -5.60 -19.49
N LYS A 137 -9.93 -4.99 -18.36
CA LYS A 137 -11.25 -4.38 -18.14
C LYS A 137 -11.62 -3.28 -19.16
N SER A 138 -10.65 -2.72 -19.88
CA SER A 138 -10.94 -1.73 -20.93
C SER A 138 -11.56 -2.36 -22.17
N LYS A 139 -11.41 -3.68 -22.35
CA LYS A 139 -11.95 -4.44 -23.49
C LYS A 139 -13.34 -5.03 -23.24
N GLU A 140 -13.89 -4.85 -22.05
CA GLU A 140 -15.21 -5.36 -21.63
C GLU A 140 -16.30 -4.26 -21.58
N LYS A 141 -16.04 -3.09 -22.17
CA LYS A 141 -16.99 -1.98 -22.23
C LYS A 141 -17.75 -1.95 -23.54
#